data_AF-A0A419KU41-F1
#
_entry.id   AF-A0A419KU41-F1
#
_cell.length_a   1.000
_cell.length_b   1.000
_cell.length_c   1.000
_cell.angle_alpha   90.00
_cell.angle_beta   90.00
_cell.angle_gamma   90.00
#
_symmetry.space_group_name_H-M   'P 1'
#
loop_
_entity.id
_entity.type
_entity.pdbx_description
1 polymer ?
#
loop_
_entity_poly.entity_id
_entity_poly.type
_entity_poly.pdbx_seq_one_letter_code
_entity_poly.pdbx_strand_id
1 'polypeptide(L)'
;MNGKSDVEELQEVLKTVSEQIPALIRGIISSIFSAEAGRNMGAAAGNFYKELKASGIPDEVAIKMTQDYIKTFTDIGDLLREAIGRKGGFSKEHGKELKEKISEAIKEKIEKKKAEESGGEE
;
A
#
# COMPACT_ATOMS: atom_id res chain seq x y z
N MET A 1 24.26 -9.15 29.90
CA MET A 1 24.40 -9.33 28.43
C MET A 1 23.01 -9.46 27.78
N ASN A 2 22.07 -8.53 28.07
CA ASN A 2 20.66 -8.67 27.64
C ASN A 2 20.25 -7.86 26.41
N GLY A 3 20.91 -6.74 26.12
CA GLY A 3 20.44 -5.83 25.06
C GLY A 3 20.55 -6.37 23.63
N LYS A 4 21.25 -7.49 23.40
CA LYS A 4 21.38 -8.10 22.06
C LYS A 4 20.16 -8.99 21.73
N SER A 5 19.65 -9.76 22.70
CA SER A 5 18.46 -10.59 22.51
C SER A 5 17.20 -9.73 22.36
N ASP A 6 17.08 -8.64 23.14
CA ASP A 6 15.91 -7.76 23.10
C ASP A 6 15.75 -7.08 21.71
N VAL A 7 16.87 -6.77 21.03
CA VAL A 7 16.86 -6.18 19.69
C VAL A 7 16.52 -7.23 18.63
N GLU A 8 16.99 -8.47 18.78
CA GLU A 8 16.69 -9.57 17.87
C GLU A 8 15.21 -9.97 17.92
N GLU A 9 14.62 -10.07 19.11
CA GLU A 9 13.18 -10.33 19.30
C GLU A 9 12.32 -9.21 18.71
N LEU A 10 12.70 -7.94 18.95
CA LEU A 10 12.01 -6.79 18.36
C LEU A 10 12.10 -6.81 16.83
N GLN A 11 13.26 -7.16 16.27
CA GLN A 11 13.43 -7.30 14.83
C GLN A 11 12.50 -8.38 14.25
N GLU A 12 12.32 -9.51 14.95
CA GLU A 12 11.47 -10.61 14.51
C GLU A 12 9.97 -10.24 14.56
N VAL A 13 9.55 -9.52 15.60
CA VAL A 13 8.20 -8.94 15.69
C VAL A 13 7.96 -7.92 14.57
N LEU A 14 8.88 -6.98 14.38
CA LEU A 14 8.77 -5.96 13.33
C LEU A 14 8.77 -6.59 11.93
N LYS A 15 9.55 -7.64 11.71
CA LYS A 15 9.54 -8.41 10.47
C LYS A 15 8.17 -9.04 10.24
N THR A 16 7.62 -9.73 11.23
CA THR A 16 6.28 -10.35 11.14
C THR A 16 5.21 -9.31 10.85
N VAL A 17 5.20 -8.18 11.56
CA VAL A 17 4.27 -7.08 11.34
C VAL A 17 4.41 -6.50 9.93
N SER A 18 5.65 -6.32 9.46
CA SER A 18 5.94 -5.81 8.11
C SER A 18 5.53 -6.76 6.98
N GLU A 19 5.41 -8.06 7.26
CA GLU A 19 4.97 -9.07 6.28
C GLU A 19 3.44 -9.25 6.30
N GLN A 20 2.85 -9.34 7.50
CA GLN A 20 1.43 -9.66 7.67
C GLN A 20 0.52 -8.48 7.31
N ILE A 21 0.84 -7.24 7.72
CA ILE A 21 0.00 -6.08 7.43
C ILE A 21 -0.17 -5.87 5.92
N PRO A 22 0.90 -5.85 5.10
CA PRO A 22 0.75 -5.72 3.66
C PRO A 22 0.04 -6.91 3.00
N ALA A 23 0.22 -8.13 3.51
CA ALA A 23 -0.49 -9.31 3.00
C ALA A 23 -2.01 -9.21 3.21
N LEU A 24 -2.45 -8.76 4.38
CA LEU A 24 -3.87 -8.52 4.68
C LEU A 24 -4.48 -7.45 3.78
N ILE A 25 -3.78 -6.32 3.60
CA ILE A 25 -4.24 -5.23 2.71
C ILE A 25 -4.38 -5.75 1.26
N ARG A 26 -3.39 -6.52 0.77
CA ARG A 26 -3.46 -7.14 -0.58
C ARG A 26 -4.65 -8.09 -0.69
N GLY A 27 -4.92 -8.91 0.32
CA GLY A 27 -6.06 -9.83 0.33
C GLY A 27 -7.41 -9.13 0.22
N ILE A 28 -7.61 -8.04 0.97
CA ILE A 28 -8.83 -7.21 0.92
C ILE A 28 -8.99 -6.55 -0.44
N ILE A 29 -7.90 -6.11 -1.05
CA ILE A 29 -7.94 -5.49 -2.39
C ILE A 29 -8.25 -6.53 -3.45
N SER A 30 -7.61 -7.69 -3.41
CA SER A 30 -7.93 -8.78 -4.32
C SER A 30 -9.39 -9.24 -4.21
N SER A 31 -10.00 -9.18 -3.01
CA SER A 31 -11.43 -9.49 -2.88
C SER A 31 -12.33 -8.42 -3.50
N ILE A 32 -12.02 -7.13 -3.28
CA ILE A 32 -12.77 -5.98 -3.83
C ILE A 32 -12.59 -5.83 -5.35
N PHE A 33 -11.41 -6.13 -5.89
CA PHE A 33 -11.11 -6.04 -7.32
C PHE A 33 -11.18 -7.39 -8.05
N SER A 34 -11.84 -8.38 -7.45
CA SER A 34 -12.09 -9.67 -8.10
C SER A 34 -13.07 -9.53 -9.26
N ALA A 35 -13.04 -10.46 -10.22
CA ALA A 35 -14.03 -10.52 -11.29
C ALA A 35 -15.46 -10.67 -10.76
N GLU A 36 -15.63 -11.35 -9.63
CA GLU A 36 -16.90 -11.49 -8.94
C GLU A 36 -17.37 -10.17 -8.33
N ALA A 37 -16.49 -9.45 -7.63
CA ALA A 37 -16.80 -8.12 -7.10
C ALA A 37 -17.15 -7.12 -8.23
N GLY A 38 -16.42 -7.17 -9.34
CA GLY A 38 -16.74 -6.38 -10.54
C GLY A 38 -18.14 -6.68 -11.10
N ARG A 39 -18.53 -7.97 -11.18
CA ARG A 39 -19.90 -8.38 -11.59
C ARG A 39 -20.96 -7.87 -10.63
N ASN A 40 -20.74 -8.03 -9.32
CA ASN A 40 -21.69 -7.59 -8.29
C ASN A 40 -21.85 -6.06 -8.31
N MET A 41 -20.75 -5.32 -8.45
CA MET A 41 -20.77 -3.86 -8.57
C MET A 41 -21.52 -3.40 -9.82
N GLY A 42 -21.28 -4.03 -10.98
CA GLY A 42 -22.00 -3.73 -12.21
C GLY A 42 -23.50 -3.99 -12.11
N ALA A 43 -23.89 -5.10 -11.46
CA ALA A 43 -25.29 -5.42 -11.20
C ALA A 43 -25.95 -4.39 -10.28
N ALA A 44 -25.26 -3.98 -9.21
CA ALA A 44 -25.76 -2.96 -8.28
C ALA A 44 -25.99 -1.61 -8.98
N ALA A 45 -25.01 -1.15 -9.77
CA ALA A 45 -25.16 0.09 -10.53
C ALA A 45 -26.30 0.03 -11.56
N GLY A 46 -26.44 -1.08 -12.27
CA GLY A 46 -27.53 -1.29 -13.22
C GLY A 46 -28.91 -1.29 -12.56
N ASN A 47 -29.05 -1.94 -11.40
CA ASN A 47 -30.29 -1.93 -10.64
C ASN A 47 -30.60 -0.54 -10.08
N PHE A 48 -29.60 0.16 -9.55
CA PHE A 48 -29.75 1.54 -9.08
C PHE A 48 -30.28 2.46 -10.19
N TYR A 49 -29.68 2.44 -11.37
CA TYR A 49 -30.17 3.20 -12.53
C TYR A 49 -31.62 2.87 -12.91
N LYS A 50 -31.99 1.58 -12.92
CA LYS A 50 -33.37 1.14 -13.23
C LYS A 50 -34.38 1.71 -12.22
N GLU A 51 -34.06 1.69 -10.93
CA GLU A 51 -34.91 2.23 -9.87
C GLU A 51 -35.05 3.76 -9.96
N LEU A 52 -33.96 4.48 -10.27
CA LEU A 52 -34.02 5.93 -10.52
C LEU A 52 -34.98 6.24 -11.68
N LYS A 53 -34.91 5.48 -12.77
CA LYS A 53 -35.85 5.66 -13.90
C LYS A 53 -37.28 5.30 -13.53
N ALA A 54 -37.47 4.21 -12.79
CA ALA A 54 -38.80 3.77 -12.36
C ALA A 54 -39.47 4.80 -11.43
N SER A 55 -38.68 5.54 -10.63
CA SER A 55 -39.15 6.63 -9.78
C SER A 55 -39.39 7.95 -10.52
N GLY A 56 -39.21 7.99 -11.84
CA GLY A 56 -39.49 9.15 -12.69
C GLY A 56 -38.33 10.12 -12.82
N ILE A 57 -37.12 9.75 -12.40
CA ILE A 57 -35.93 10.59 -12.60
C ILE A 57 -35.57 10.60 -14.09
N PRO A 58 -35.33 11.80 -14.69
CA PRO A 58 -34.91 11.91 -16.08
C PRO A 58 -33.65 11.09 -16.38
N ASP A 59 -33.57 10.54 -17.59
CA ASP A 59 -32.53 9.59 -17.99
C ASP A 59 -31.11 10.12 -17.75
N GLU A 60 -30.83 11.36 -18.16
CA GLU A 60 -29.54 12.02 -17.99
C GLU A 60 -29.16 12.19 -16.51
N VAL A 61 -30.14 12.51 -15.66
CA VAL A 61 -29.93 12.67 -14.21
C VAL A 61 -29.67 11.31 -13.57
N ALA A 62 -30.42 10.28 -13.97
CA ALA A 62 -30.23 8.91 -13.49
C ALA A 62 -28.87 8.33 -13.89
N ILE A 63 -28.41 8.61 -15.12
CA ILE A 63 -27.06 8.26 -15.59
C ILE A 63 -26.01 8.93 -14.70
N LYS A 64 -26.13 10.24 -14.47
CA LYS A 64 -25.17 11.00 -13.65
C LYS A 64 -25.11 10.48 -12.22
N MET A 65 -26.27 10.27 -11.58
CA MET A 65 -26.33 9.74 -10.21
C MET A 65 -25.72 8.34 -10.11
N THR A 66 -25.90 7.50 -11.13
CA THR A 66 -25.29 6.16 -11.19
C THR A 66 -23.78 6.24 -11.41
N GLN A 67 -23.31 7.18 -12.24
CA GLN A 67 -21.88 7.44 -12.43
C GLN A 67 -21.23 7.91 -11.12
N ASP A 68 -21.86 8.84 -10.40
CA ASP A 68 -21.38 9.33 -9.10
C ASP A 68 -21.35 8.20 -8.04
N TYR A 69 -22.36 7.33 -8.04
CA TYR A 69 -22.39 6.13 -7.22
C TYR A 69 -21.19 5.20 -7.50
N ILE A 70 -20.93 4.87 -8.77
CA ILE A 70 -19.77 4.04 -9.17
C ILE A 70 -18.46 4.73 -8.82
N LYS A 71 -18.36 6.05 -9.06
CA LYS A 71 -17.16 6.84 -8.83
C LYS A 71 -16.69 6.75 -7.37
N THR A 72 -17.63 6.68 -6.44
CA THR A 72 -17.32 6.52 -5.01
C THR A 72 -16.50 5.24 -4.76
N PHE A 73 -16.79 4.15 -5.47
CA PHE A 73 -16.02 2.90 -5.37
C PHE A 73 -14.65 2.99 -6.05
N THR A 74 -14.57 3.66 -7.21
CA THR A 74 -13.28 3.84 -7.90
C THR A 74 -12.34 4.75 -7.12
N ASP A 75 -12.85 5.83 -6.51
CA ASP A 75 -12.07 6.76 -5.69
C ASP A 75 -11.45 6.06 -4.46
N ILE A 76 -12.23 5.20 -3.78
CA ILE A 76 -11.72 4.35 -2.69
C ILE A 76 -10.63 3.40 -3.23
N GLY A 77 -10.88 2.84 -4.40
CA GLY A 77 -9.93 1.98 -5.08
C GLY A 77 -8.59 2.67 -5.41
N ASP A 78 -8.65 3.91 -5.86
CA ASP A 78 -7.49 4.73 -6.17
C ASP A 78 -6.74 5.15 -4.91
N LEU A 79 -7.44 5.50 -3.83
CA LEU A 79 -6.84 5.76 -2.52
C LEU A 79 -6.09 4.52 -2.00
N LEU A 80 -6.67 3.33 -2.13
CA LEU A 80 -6.04 2.07 -1.74
C LEU A 80 -4.79 1.79 -2.60
N ARG A 81 -4.88 2.02 -3.92
CA ARG A 81 -3.74 1.91 -4.84
C ARG A 81 -2.65 2.91 -4.51
N GLU A 82 -2.99 4.14 -4.14
CA GLU A 82 -2.04 5.18 -3.74
C GLU A 82 -1.37 4.85 -2.40
N ALA A 83 -2.13 4.36 -1.41
CA ALA A 83 -1.62 3.94 -0.11
C ALA A 83 -0.61 2.79 -0.23
N ILE A 84 -0.85 1.87 -1.17
CA ILE A 84 0.09 0.78 -1.48
C ILE A 84 1.20 1.24 -2.44
N GLY A 85 0.89 2.17 -3.34
CA GLY A 85 1.81 2.71 -4.35
C GLY A 85 2.89 3.62 -3.77
N ARG A 86 2.59 4.38 -2.69
CA ARG A 86 3.58 5.24 -2.03
C ARG A 86 4.58 4.50 -1.13
N LYS A 87 4.40 3.19 -0.87
CA LYS A 87 5.34 2.45 -0.01
C LYS A 87 5.50 0.94 -0.28
N GLY A 88 4.92 0.39 -1.35
CA GLY A 88 4.85 -1.08 -1.53
C GLY A 88 4.98 -1.60 -2.97
N GLY A 89 5.30 -0.78 -3.97
CA GLY A 89 5.53 -1.21 -5.35
C GLY A 89 6.91 -0.79 -5.85
N PHE A 90 7.76 -1.76 -6.18
CA PHE A 90 9.03 -1.57 -6.87
C PHE A 90 8.84 -0.80 -8.19
N SER A 91 9.06 0.52 -8.18
CA SER A 91 9.63 1.16 -9.36
C SER A 91 11.11 0.75 -9.38
N LYS A 92 11.48 -0.11 -10.33
CA LYS A 92 12.84 -0.68 -10.51
C LYS A 92 13.96 0.38 -10.51
N GLU A 93 13.61 1.63 -10.78
CA GLU A 93 14.52 2.75 -10.94
C GLU A 93 14.83 3.45 -9.61
N HIS A 94 13.82 3.78 -8.80
CA HIS A 94 14.03 4.47 -7.51
C HIS A 94 14.51 3.53 -6.39
N GLY A 95 14.22 2.23 -6.47
CA GLY A 95 14.71 1.24 -5.51
C GLY A 95 16.23 1.01 -5.59
N LYS A 96 16.83 1.25 -6.76
CA LYS A 96 18.29 1.19 -6.94
C LYS A 96 18.99 2.35 -6.25
N GLU A 97 18.54 3.58 -6.47
CA GLU A 97 19.12 4.75 -5.81
C GLU A 97 19.03 4.69 -4.29
N LEU A 98 17.90 4.23 -3.75
CA LEU A 98 17.73 4.13 -2.29
C LEU A 98 18.64 3.04 -1.69
N LYS A 99 18.82 1.90 -2.38
CA LYS A 99 19.77 0.86 -1.96
C LYS A 99 21.22 1.36 -1.99
N GLU A 100 21.61 2.10 -3.03
CA GLU A 100 22.95 2.69 -3.13
C GLU A 100 23.21 3.70 -2.02
N LYS A 101 22.27 4.63 -1.77
CA LYS A 101 22.39 5.60 -0.67
C LYS A 101 22.49 4.95 0.71
N ILE A 102 21.73 3.89 0.95
CA ILE A 102 21.80 3.14 2.21
C ILE A 102 23.14 2.41 2.33
N SER A 103 23.65 1.81 1.25
CA SER A 103 24.95 1.14 1.23
C SER A 103 26.10 2.11 1.51
N GLU A 104 26.06 3.30 0.92
CA GLU A 104 27.07 4.34 1.17
C GLU A 104 27.04 4.83 2.61
N ALA A 105 25.85 5.13 3.15
CA ALA A 105 25.70 5.59 4.53
C ALA A 105 26.16 4.55 5.56
N ILE A 106 25.95 3.26 5.28
CA ILE A 106 26.46 2.17 6.13
C ILE A 106 27.98 2.08 6.04
N LYS A 107 28.55 2.17 4.83
CA LYS A 107 29.99 2.09 4.63
C LYS A 107 30.72 3.25 5.32
N GLU A 108 30.21 4.47 5.19
CA GLU A 108 30.77 5.66 5.84
C GLU A 108 30.72 5.55 7.37
N LYS A 109 29.62 5.02 7.93
CA LYS A 109 29.52 4.78 9.38
C LYS A 109 30.48 3.70 9.88
N ILE A 110 30.72 2.65 9.09
CA ILE A 110 31.68 1.60 9.44
C ILE A 110 33.12 2.14 9.39
N GLU A 111 33.45 2.97 8.39
CA GLU A 111 34.78 3.59 8.26
C GLU A 111 35.05 4.61 9.37
N LYS A 112 34.09 5.47 9.71
CA LYS A 112 34.20 6.38 10.87
C LYS A 112 34.41 5.62 12.17
N LYS A 113 33.64 4.54 12.40
CA LYS A 113 33.75 3.76 13.63
C LYS A 113 35.09 3.02 13.73
N LYS A 114 35.62 2.51 12.61
CA LYS A 114 36.97 1.92 12.57
C LYS A 114 38.08 2.94 12.82
N ALA A 115 37.96 4.15 12.27
CA ALA A 115 38.94 5.22 12.48
C ALA A 115 38.96 5.71 13.94
N GLU A 116 37.79 5.77 14.60
CA GLU A 116 37.64 6.10 16.01
C GLU A 116 38.19 4.99 16.93
N GLU A 117 38.03 3.72 16.56
CA GLU A 117 38.57 2.57 17.32
C GLU A 117 40.10 2.39 17.14
N SER A 118 40.67 2.78 15.99
CA SER A 118 42.13 2.70 15.73
C SER A 118 42.94 3.92 16.22
N GLY A 119 42.28 5.00 16.65
CA GLY A 119 42.92 6.22 17.17
C GLY A 119 43.03 6.28 18.70
N GLY A 120 42.62 5.22 19.40
CA GLY A 120 42.62 5.13 20.87
C GLY A 120 43.77 4.29 21.47
N GLU A 121 44.70 3.80 20.65
CA GLU A 121 45.94 3.16 21.10
C GLU A 121 47.14 4.08 20.81
N GLU A 122 47.25 5.19 21.54
CA GLU A 122 48.53 5.83 21.90
C GLU A 122 48.52 6.21 23.38
#